data_AF-A0A8C4WZ81-F1
#
_entry.id   AF-A0A8C4WZ81-F1
#
_cell.length_a   1.000
_cell.length_b   1.000
_cell.length_c   1.000
_cell.angle_alpha   90.00
_cell.angle_beta   90.00
_cell.angle_gamma   90.00
#
_symmetry.space_group_name_H-M   'P 1'
#
loop_
_entity.id
_entity.type
_entity.pdbx_description
1 polymer ?
#
loop_
_entity_poly.entity_id
_entity_poly.type
_entity_poly.pdbx_seq_one_letter_code
_entity_poly.pdbx_strand_id
1 'polypeptide(L)'
;MKNEGKELKKELASYLCERPMSNNSNEAKYTEEDLIVYVVSFDYGMKENDPVNNIHFYSKHDVNKSFSITKDKVSLLLPETFEQKLVRVYCKLEDDDIQMTITERFRQWCEERRSNMP
;
A
#
# COMPACT_ATOMS: atom_id res chain seq x y z
N MET A 1 -10.45 6.48 6.51
CA MET A 1 -9.41 6.05 7.46
C MET A 1 -9.45 4.54 7.75
N LYS A 2 -10.25 4.01 8.70
CA LYS A 2 -10.41 2.54 8.87
C LYS A 2 -11.02 1.83 7.64
N ASN A 3 -11.58 2.60 6.71
CA ASN A 3 -12.24 2.09 5.50
C ASN A 3 -11.30 1.82 4.33
N GLU A 4 -10.31 2.65 4.01
CA GLU A 4 -9.51 2.46 2.79
C GLU A 4 -8.71 1.15 2.78
N GLY A 5 -8.03 0.83 3.89
CA GLY A 5 -7.31 -0.43 4.01
C GLY A 5 -8.24 -1.65 4.00
N LYS A 6 -9.51 -1.50 4.43
CA LYS A 6 -10.51 -2.57 4.36
C LYS A 6 -11.10 -2.71 2.96
N GLU A 7 -11.32 -1.60 2.29
CA GLU A 7 -11.83 -1.52 0.92
C GLU A 7 -10.82 -2.11 -0.05
N LEU A 8 -9.55 -1.72 0.07
CA LEU A 8 -8.46 -2.29 -0.73
C LEU A 8 -8.32 -3.80 -0.54
N LYS A 9 -8.45 -4.29 0.70
CA LYS A 9 -8.43 -5.73 0.97
C LYS A 9 -9.56 -6.45 0.27
N LYS A 10 -10.77 -5.90 0.36
CA LYS A 10 -11.98 -6.48 -0.24
C LYS A 10 -11.88 -6.48 -1.76
N GLU A 11 -11.52 -5.34 -2.35
CA GLU A 11 -11.34 -5.20 -3.80
C GLU A 11 -10.29 -6.17 -4.34
N LEU A 12 -9.13 -6.28 -3.69
CA LEU A 12 -8.09 -7.18 -4.14
C LEU A 12 -8.52 -8.65 -4.01
N ALA A 13 -9.16 -9.04 -2.90
CA ALA A 13 -9.67 -10.41 -2.75
C ALA A 13 -10.66 -10.76 -3.87
N SER A 14 -11.62 -9.88 -4.14
CA SER A 14 -12.60 -10.07 -5.22
C SER A 14 -11.94 -10.11 -6.60
N TYR A 15 -11.02 -9.19 -6.91
CA TYR A 15 -10.26 -9.19 -8.17
C TYR A 15 -9.52 -10.52 -8.41
N LEU A 16 -8.89 -11.06 -7.37
CA LEU A 16 -8.14 -12.33 -7.47
C LEU A 16 -9.06 -13.53 -7.75
N CYS A 17 -10.35 -13.46 -7.39
CA CYS A 17 -11.32 -14.54 -7.58
C CYS A 17 -12.17 -14.37 -8.86
N GLU A 18 -12.45 -13.15 -9.33
CA GLU A 18 -13.50 -12.87 -10.31
C GLU A 18 -13.19 -13.17 -11.79
N ARG A 19 -11.96 -13.54 -12.18
CA ARG A 19 -11.68 -13.90 -13.59
C ARG A 19 -11.86 -15.40 -13.86
N PRO A 20 -12.71 -15.85 -14.79
CA PRO A 20 -12.66 -17.22 -15.28
C PRO A 20 -11.39 -17.41 -16.12
N MET A 21 -10.62 -18.47 -15.85
CA MET A 21 -9.60 -18.92 -16.79
C MET A 21 -10.32 -19.46 -18.03
N SER A 22 -9.89 -19.03 -19.21
CA SER A 22 -10.41 -19.60 -20.46
C SER A 22 -10.14 -21.11 -20.48
N ASN A 23 -11.23 -21.86 -20.57
CA ASN A 23 -11.39 -23.26 -21.01
C ASN A 23 -11.63 -24.30 -19.90
N ASN A 24 -12.93 -24.59 -19.74
CA ASN A 24 -13.53 -25.90 -19.43
C ASN A 24 -13.17 -26.59 -18.10
N SER A 25 -13.59 -26.00 -16.99
CA SER A 25 -14.28 -26.68 -15.89
C SER A 25 -14.89 -25.60 -14.97
N ASN A 26 -16.22 -25.60 -14.83
CA ASN A 26 -16.99 -24.48 -14.26
C ASN A 26 -17.01 -24.46 -12.72
N GLU A 27 -15.86 -24.65 -12.06
CA GLU A 27 -15.75 -24.45 -10.62
C GLU A 27 -14.50 -23.62 -10.32
N ALA A 28 -14.67 -22.55 -9.55
CA ALA A 28 -13.54 -21.75 -9.08
C ALA A 28 -12.66 -22.65 -8.21
N LYS A 29 -11.39 -22.80 -8.57
CA LYS A 29 -10.42 -23.66 -7.84
C LYS A 29 -10.17 -23.20 -6.39
N TYR A 30 -10.52 -21.95 -6.06
CA TYR A 30 -10.36 -21.34 -4.74
C TYR A 30 -11.35 -20.16 -4.59
N THR A 31 -11.64 -19.76 -3.36
CA THR A 31 -12.53 -18.63 -3.04
C THR A 31 -11.81 -17.52 -2.26
N GLU A 32 -12.52 -16.44 -1.92
CA GLU A 32 -11.95 -15.35 -1.10
C GLU A 32 -11.54 -15.85 0.29
N GLU A 33 -12.24 -16.84 0.83
CA GLU A 33 -11.95 -17.45 2.13
C GLU A 33 -10.59 -18.16 2.16
N ASP A 34 -10.08 -18.60 1.01
CA ASP A 34 -8.77 -19.24 0.86
C ASP A 34 -7.62 -18.21 0.80
N LEU A 35 -7.96 -16.92 0.67
CA LEU A 35 -7.00 -15.84 0.57
C LEU A 35 -6.89 -15.07 1.89
N ILE A 36 -5.69 -14.58 2.15
CA ILE A 36 -5.42 -13.62 3.23
C ILE A 36 -4.76 -12.41 2.59
N VAL A 37 -5.50 -11.30 2.55
CA VAL A 37 -4.97 -10.01 2.08
C VAL A 37 -4.57 -9.15 3.27
N TYR A 38 -3.28 -8.84 3.33
CA TYR A 38 -2.71 -7.96 4.35
C TYR A 38 -2.30 -6.63 3.72
N VAL A 39 -2.76 -5.55 4.33
CA VAL A 39 -2.45 -4.17 3.92
C VAL A 39 -1.90 -3.47 5.14
N VAL A 40 -0.68 -2.94 5.01
CA VAL A 40 0.03 -2.19 6.05
C VAL A 40 0.35 -0.82 5.52
N SER A 41 -0.04 0.22 6.25
CA SER A 41 0.45 1.58 6.01
C SER A 41 1.71 1.81 6.85
N PHE A 42 2.74 2.35 6.21
CA PHE A 42 3.93 2.88 6.84
C PHE A 42 3.92 4.38 6.66
N ASP A 43 4.04 5.12 7.75
CA ASP A 43 4.14 6.57 7.70
C ASP A 43 5.08 7.11 8.79
N TYR A 44 5.30 8.42 8.75
CA TYR A 44 6.15 9.13 9.70
C TYR A 44 5.40 9.56 10.97
N GLY A 45 4.35 8.83 11.35
CA GLY A 45 3.46 9.13 12.47
C GLY A 45 2.36 10.15 12.14
N MET A 46 2.34 10.68 10.91
CA MET A 46 1.41 11.72 10.45
C MET A 46 0.83 11.45 9.06
N LYS A 47 0.72 10.17 8.68
CA LYS A 47 0.24 9.73 7.36
C LYS A 47 1.03 10.40 6.23
N GLU A 48 0.34 10.98 5.24
CA GLU A 48 0.93 11.66 4.09
C GLU A 48 1.66 12.97 4.43
N ASN A 49 1.51 13.48 5.66
CA ASN A 49 2.06 14.77 6.05
C ASN A 49 3.48 14.63 6.60
N ASP A 50 4.36 15.56 6.20
CA ASP A 50 5.69 15.68 6.78
C ASP A 50 5.58 16.18 8.24
N PRO A 51 5.99 15.38 9.25
CA PRO A 51 5.92 15.81 10.63
C PRO A 51 6.85 16.99 10.94
N VAL A 52 7.91 17.22 10.16
CA VAL A 52 8.87 18.32 10.37
C VAL A 52 8.20 19.67 10.21
N ASN A 53 7.17 19.77 9.37
CA ASN A 53 6.39 21.01 9.20
C ASN A 53 5.68 21.46 10.49
N ASN A 54 5.46 20.54 11.42
CA ASN A 54 4.81 20.81 12.71
C ASN A 54 5.83 21.02 13.85
N ILE A 55 7.12 21.11 13.53
CA ILE A 55 8.19 21.34 14.51
C ILE A 55 8.60 22.82 14.51
N HIS A 56 8.71 23.37 15.71
CA HIS A 56 9.31 24.68 15.94
C HIS A 56 10.75 24.53 16.45
N PHE A 57 11.65 25.31 15.87
CA PHE A 57 13.06 25.36 16.19
C PHE A 57 13.40 26.69 16.86
N TYR A 58 14.53 26.73 17.56
CA TYR A 58 15.16 27.96 18.05
C TYR A 58 16.64 27.94 17.69
N SER A 59 17.29 29.12 17.72
CA SER A 59 18.72 29.22 17.43
C SER A 59 19.51 29.48 18.70
N LYS A 60 20.78 29.07 18.74
CA LYS A 60 21.67 29.37 19.88
C LYS A 60 21.77 30.87 20.18
N HIS A 61 21.66 31.72 19.15
CA HIS A 61 21.77 33.17 19.28
C HIS A 61 20.50 33.84 19.83
N ASP A 62 19.35 33.19 19.66
CA ASP A 62 18.07 33.68 20.14
C ASP A 62 17.17 32.49 20.52
N VAL A 63 17.24 32.11 21.80
CA VAL A 63 16.56 30.94 22.35
C VAL A 63 15.08 31.16 22.62
N ASN A 64 14.64 32.41 22.69
CA ASN A 64 13.25 32.77 22.99
C ASN A 64 12.41 32.99 21.72
N LYS A 65 13.03 32.98 20.54
CA LYS A 65 12.37 33.14 19.26
C LYS A 65 12.24 31.79 18.55
N SER A 66 11.00 31.38 18.34
CA SER A 66 10.70 30.20 17.53
C SER A 66 10.66 30.53 16.03
N PHE A 67 11.00 29.55 15.21
CA PHE A 67 10.82 29.58 13.77
C PHE A 67 10.59 28.17 13.22
N SER A 68 10.11 28.06 11.99
CA SER A 68 9.99 26.79 11.27
C SER A 68 11.10 26.66 10.24
N ILE A 69 11.59 25.44 10.02
CA ILE A 69 12.54 25.13 8.95
C ILE A 69 11.77 24.40 7.86
N THR A 70 11.77 24.97 6.66
CA THR A 70 11.12 24.38 5.49
C THR A 70 12.02 23.33 4.83
N LYS A 71 11.43 22.33 4.17
CA LYS A 71 12.15 21.18 3.59
C LYS A 71 13.30 21.59 2.65
N ASP A 72 13.11 22.66 1.87
CA ASP A 72 14.10 23.24 0.95
C ASP A 72 15.39 23.71 1.63
N LYS A 73 15.34 23.99 2.95
CA LYS A 73 16.49 24.45 3.74
C LYS A 73 17.25 23.33 4.44
N VAL A 74 16.75 22.10 4.39
CA VAL A 74 17.34 20.97 5.13
C VAL A 74 18.24 20.14 4.21
N SER A 75 17.66 19.51 3.19
CA SER A 75 18.39 18.65 2.26
C SER A 75 17.52 18.26 1.07
N LEU A 76 18.14 18.13 -0.11
CA LEU A 76 17.51 17.58 -1.30
C LEU A 76 17.32 16.05 -1.24
N LEU A 77 17.91 15.36 -0.25
CA LEU A 77 17.84 13.91 -0.08
C LEU A 77 16.71 13.48 0.88
N LEU A 78 15.79 14.38 1.22
CA LEU A 78 14.65 14.06 2.08
C LEU A 78 13.52 13.36 1.31
N PRO A 79 12.80 12.41 1.95
CA PRO A 79 11.64 11.76 1.34
C PRO A 79 10.62 12.77 0.79
N GLU A 80 10.11 12.53 -0.42
CA GLU A 80 9.01 13.30 -1.00
C GLU A 80 7.63 12.76 -0.61
N THR A 81 7.56 11.48 -0.25
CA THR A 81 6.35 10.80 0.18
C THR A 81 6.52 10.32 1.62
N PHE A 82 5.54 10.60 2.47
CA PHE A 82 5.57 10.28 3.90
C PHE A 82 4.64 9.13 4.30
N GLU A 83 3.78 8.68 3.39
CA GLU A 83 2.98 7.46 3.55
C GLU A 83 3.30 6.46 2.42
N GLN A 84 3.42 5.19 2.79
CA GLN A 84 3.56 4.07 1.87
C GLN A 84 2.60 2.95 2.29
N LYS A 85 2.06 2.21 1.32
CA LYS A 85 1.20 1.05 1.57
C LYS A 85 1.90 -0.22 1.06
N LEU A 86 2.06 -1.20 1.93
CA LEU A 86 2.52 -2.54 1.60
C LEU A 86 1.32 -3.48 1.52
N VAL A 87 1.16 -4.14 0.39
CA VAL A 87 0.11 -5.14 0.15
C VAL A 87 0.75 -6.51 0.03
N ARG A 88 0.22 -7.50 0.77
CA ARG A 88 0.63 -8.90 0.70
C ARG A 88 -0.59 -9.79 0.54
N VAL A 89 -0.44 -10.82 -0.28
CA VAL A 89 -1.46 -11.85 -0.51
C VAL A 89 -0.87 -13.18 -0.09
N TYR A 90 -1.59 -13.94 0.73
CA TYR A 90 -1.26 -15.31 1.08
C TYR A 90 -2.40 -16.21 0.63
N CYS A 91 -2.08 -17.40 0.13
CA CYS A 91 -3.03 -18.45 -0.16
C CYS A 91 -2.94 -19.52 0.94
N LYS A 92 -4.08 -19.98 1.45
CA LYS A 92 -4.14 -21.06 2.45
C LYS A 92 -3.99 -22.45 1.83
N LEU A 93 -4.20 -22.57 0.53
CA LEU A 93 -4.15 -23.83 -0.19
C LEU A 93 -2.72 -24.17 -0.59
N GLU A 94 -2.33 -25.42 -0.36
CA GLU A 94 -1.04 -25.99 -0.78
C GLU A 94 -1.19 -26.64 -2.16
N ASP A 95 -1.49 -25.82 -3.17
CA ASP A 95 -1.64 -26.24 -4.57
C ASP A 95 -0.86 -25.26 -5.46
N ASP A 96 0.17 -25.77 -6.16
CA ASP A 96 1.10 -24.96 -6.95
C ASP A 96 0.41 -24.26 -8.13
N ASP A 97 -0.57 -24.91 -8.77
CA ASP A 97 -1.30 -24.33 -9.90
C ASP A 97 -2.17 -23.15 -9.44
N ILE A 98 -2.83 -23.32 -8.29
CA ILE A 98 -3.62 -22.26 -7.65
C ILE A 98 -2.72 -21.10 -7.23
N GLN A 99 -1.61 -21.38 -6.56
CA GLN A 99 -0.67 -20.35 -6.11
C GLN A 99 -0.04 -19.58 -7.28
N MET A 100 0.32 -20.27 -8.36
CA MET A 100 0.82 -19.66 -9.59
C MET A 100 -0.24 -18.76 -10.23
N THR A 101 -1.49 -19.24 -10.29
CA THR A 101 -2.63 -18.46 -10.81
C THR A 101 -2.86 -17.18 -10.01
N ILE A 102 -2.87 -17.26 -8.67
CA ILE A 102 -3.03 -16.10 -7.78
C ILE A 102 -1.87 -15.12 -7.96
N THR A 103 -0.64 -15.62 -8.06
CA THR A 103 0.56 -14.80 -8.25
C THR A 103 0.49 -14.00 -9.54
N GLU A 104 0.11 -14.64 -10.65
CA GLU A 104 -0.04 -13.97 -11.95
C GLU A 104 -1.16 -12.92 -11.92
N ARG A 105 -2.30 -13.22 -11.30
CA ARG A 105 -3.39 -12.24 -11.14
C ARG A 105 -2.97 -11.07 -10.26
N PHE A 106 -2.25 -11.32 -9.18
CA PHE A 106 -1.75 -10.26 -8.31
C PHE A 106 -0.76 -9.35 -9.06
N ARG A 107 0.10 -9.94 -9.91
CA ARG A 107 0.98 -9.18 -10.80
C ARG A 107 0.19 -8.31 -11.76
N GLN A 108 -0.83 -8.86 -12.43
CA GLN A 108 -1.69 -8.10 -13.34
C GLN A 108 -2.37 -6.91 -12.63
N TRP A 109 -2.94 -7.16 -11.45
CA TRP A 109 -3.53 -6.10 -10.63
C TRP A 109 -2.52 -4.98 -10.29
N CYS A 110 -1.28 -5.34 -9.96
CA CYS A 110 -0.22 -4.37 -9.70
C CYS A 110 0.12 -3.53 -10.93
N GLU A 111 0.20 -4.14 -12.12
CA GLU A 111 0.49 -3.45 -13.38
C GLU A 111 -0.63 -2.49 -13.78
N GLU A 112 -1.89 -2.93 -13.70
CA GLU A 112 -3.07 -2.12 -13.99
C GLU A 112 -3.11 -0.89 -13.08
N ARG A 113 -2.83 -1.06 -11.78
CA ARG A 113 -2.78 0.06 -10.83
C ARG A 113 -1.63 1.02 -11.05
N ARG A 114 -0.45 0.52 -11.40
CA ARG A 114 0.70 1.38 -11.72
C ARG A 114 0.43 2.22 -12.96
N SER A 115 -0.21 1.63 -13.97
CA SER A 115 -0.55 2.32 -15.21
C SER A 115 -1.65 3.38 -15.03
N ASN A 116 -2.49 3.22 -14.00
CA ASN A 116 -3.55 4.16 -13.63
C ASN A 116 -3.10 5.21 -12.60
N MET A 117 -1.83 5.20 -12.18
CA MET A 117 -1.28 6.22 -11.28
C MET A 117 -0.92 7.46 -12.12
N PRO A 118 -1.47 8.66 -11.79
CA PRO A 118 -1.18 9.89 -12.53
C PRO A 118 0.27 10.35 -12.41
#